data_AF-A6I699-F1
#
_entry.id   AF-A6I699-F1
#
_cell.length_a   1.000
_cell.length_b   1.000
_cell.length_c   1.000
_cell.angle_alpha   90.00
_cell.angle_beta   90.00
_cell.angle_gamma   90.00
#
_symmetry.space_group_name_H-M   'P 1'
#
loop_
_entity.id
_entity.type
_entity.pdbx_description
1 polymer ?
#
loop_
_entity_poly.entity_id
_entity_poly.type
_entity_poly.pdbx_seq_one_letter_code
_entity_poly.pdbx_strand_id
1 'polypeptide(L)'
;MEETYKMEFMYSGVENKQVVIIHHMRLQARALQLLVTARTTRGVDPLFGMCEKFLQEVDFFQRCFIADLPHLQDSFVDKLLDLMPRLMASKPGEVIKILQTMLRQSTFLHLPLPEQIHKASATIIEPAGESDNPLRFTSGLVVALDVDATLEHVQDPQNSVKVQVLYPDGQAQMIHPKPADFRNPGPGRHRLLTQVYLSHTAWTEPCQVEVRLLLAYNSGARIPKSPWLEGSEMSPQVETSIEGTIPFSKPVKVYIMPKPARR
;
A
#
# COMPACT_ATOMS: atom_id res chain seq x y z
N MET A 1 0.71 8.66 -6.80
CA MET A 1 0.40 8.32 -5.39
C MET A 1 1.19 7.12 -4.90
N GLU A 2 1.28 6.03 -5.66
CA GLU A 2 1.99 4.80 -5.30
C GLU A 2 3.40 5.01 -4.71
N GLU A 3 4.23 5.87 -5.33
CA GLU A 3 5.59 6.15 -4.84
C GLU A 3 5.63 6.73 -3.42
N THR A 4 4.66 7.56 -3.02
CA THR A 4 4.60 8.07 -1.64
C THR A 4 4.33 6.97 -0.63
N TYR A 5 3.53 5.96 -1.00
CA TYR A 5 3.29 4.79 -0.15
C TYR A 5 4.53 3.90 -0.07
N LYS A 6 5.27 3.72 -1.19
CA LYS A 6 6.57 3.03 -1.16
C LYS A 6 7.55 3.74 -0.24
N MET A 7 7.70 5.06 -0.35
CA MET A 7 8.59 5.83 0.51
C MET A 7 8.26 5.68 2.01
N GLU A 8 6.98 5.65 2.36
CA GLU A 8 6.55 5.52 3.75
C GLU A 8 6.68 4.09 4.30
N PHE A 9 6.25 3.08 3.54
CA PHE A 9 6.03 1.73 4.06
C PHE A 9 7.09 0.71 3.62
N MET A 10 7.84 0.96 2.54
CA MET A 10 8.90 0.07 2.06
C MET A 10 10.25 0.36 2.72
N TYR A 11 10.43 1.52 3.36
CA TYR A 11 11.68 1.89 4.00
C TYR A 11 11.55 1.80 5.53
N SER A 12 12.60 1.29 6.16
CA SER A 12 12.81 1.33 7.60
C SER A 12 13.78 2.46 7.96
N GLY A 13 13.70 2.95 9.20
CA GLY A 13 14.51 4.10 9.65
C GLY A 13 13.97 5.46 9.19
N VAL A 14 12.75 5.51 8.67
CA VAL A 14 12.05 6.76 8.34
C VAL A 14 11.62 7.44 9.63
N GLU A 15 12.12 8.65 9.91
CA GLU A 15 11.75 9.42 11.11
C GLU A 15 10.50 10.27 10.86
N ASN A 16 9.96 10.84 11.93
CA ASN A 16 8.74 11.65 11.85
C ASN A 16 8.87 12.81 10.83
N LYS A 17 10.03 13.49 10.79
CA LYS A 17 10.30 14.57 9.83
C LYS A 17 10.14 14.13 8.37
N GLN A 18 10.60 12.93 8.01
CA GLN A 18 10.41 12.41 6.66
C GLN A 18 8.96 11.97 6.44
N VAL A 19 8.32 11.37 7.44
CA VAL A 19 6.89 10.97 7.37
C VAL A 19 6.02 12.19 7.05
N VAL A 20 6.16 13.30 7.78
CA VAL A 20 5.33 14.49 7.54
C VAL A 20 5.57 15.08 6.14
N ILE A 21 6.81 15.08 5.63
CA ILE A 21 7.13 15.53 4.27
C ILE A 21 6.52 14.58 3.21
N ILE A 22 6.55 13.27 3.45
CA ILE A 22 5.92 12.29 2.55
C ILE A 22 4.40 12.49 2.51
N HIS A 23 3.77 12.73 3.67
CA HIS A 23 2.32 13.02 3.73
C HIS A 23 1.99 14.37 3.07
N HIS A 24 2.83 15.38 3.22
CA HIS A 24 2.71 16.66 2.51
C HIS A 24 2.77 16.45 0.98
N MET A 25 3.76 15.69 0.49
CA MET A 25 3.89 15.34 -0.93
C MET A 25 2.65 14.57 -1.43
N ARG A 26 2.09 13.69 -0.59
CA ARG A 26 0.86 12.97 -0.90
C ARG A 26 -0.33 13.92 -1.03
N LEU A 27 -0.45 14.91 -0.14
CA LEU A 27 -1.49 15.94 -0.21
C LEU A 27 -1.37 16.78 -1.49
N GLN A 28 -0.15 17.16 -1.89
CA GLN A 28 0.09 17.83 -3.18
C GLN A 28 -0.34 16.95 -4.36
N ALA A 29 -0.02 15.65 -4.34
CA ALA A 29 -0.43 14.72 -5.39
C ALA A 29 -1.96 14.56 -5.46
N ARG A 30 -2.65 14.54 -4.30
CA ARG A 30 -4.12 14.50 -4.25
C ARG A 30 -4.76 15.79 -4.75
N ALA A 31 -4.19 16.95 -4.41
CA ALA A 31 -4.60 18.23 -4.96
C ALA A 31 -4.44 18.26 -6.49
N LEU A 32 -3.31 17.77 -7.02
CA LEU A 32 -3.09 17.66 -8.47
C LEU A 32 -4.10 16.71 -9.12
N GLN A 33 -4.39 15.56 -8.50
CA GLN A 33 -5.40 14.63 -8.98
C GLN A 33 -6.78 15.30 -9.04
N LEU A 34 -7.18 16.03 -8.00
CA LEU A 34 -8.42 16.79 -7.96
C LEU A 34 -8.49 17.81 -9.10
N LEU A 35 -7.41 18.57 -9.36
CA LEU A 35 -7.36 19.53 -10.45
C LEU A 35 -7.51 18.87 -11.83
N VAL A 36 -6.89 17.72 -12.07
CA VAL A 36 -6.99 16.99 -13.34
C VAL A 36 -8.39 16.43 -13.51
N THR A 37 -8.94 15.79 -12.49
CA THR A 37 -10.29 15.21 -12.52
C THR A 37 -11.34 16.30 -12.75
N ALA A 38 -11.24 17.43 -12.04
CA ALA A 38 -12.15 18.57 -12.18
C ALA A 38 -12.26 19.13 -13.61
N ARG A 39 -11.23 18.99 -14.46
CA ARG A 39 -11.28 19.40 -15.87
C ARG A 39 -12.19 18.54 -16.73
N THR A 40 -12.40 17.30 -16.31
CA THR A 40 -13.16 16.29 -17.07
C THR A 40 -14.54 16.00 -16.46
N THR A 41 -14.72 16.29 -15.16
CA THR A 41 -15.98 16.10 -14.45
C THR A 41 -17.06 17.02 -15.00
N ARG A 42 -18.21 16.44 -15.34
CA ARG A 42 -19.42 17.17 -15.71
C ARG A 42 -20.34 17.24 -14.49
N GLY A 43 -20.89 18.41 -14.21
CA GLY A 43 -21.79 18.64 -13.08
C GLY A 43 -21.08 19.17 -11.84
N VAL A 44 -21.80 19.96 -11.05
CA VAL A 44 -21.27 20.66 -9.87
C VAL A 44 -21.25 19.74 -8.65
N ASP A 45 -22.25 18.87 -8.49
CA ASP A 45 -22.41 18.03 -7.28
C ASP A 45 -21.24 17.04 -7.09
N PRO A 46 -20.77 16.31 -8.12
CA PRO A 46 -19.62 15.43 -7.96
C PRO A 46 -18.34 16.20 -7.63
N LEU A 47 -18.18 17.41 -8.20
CA LEU A 47 -17.03 18.26 -7.94
C LEU A 47 -17.04 18.81 -6.51
N PHE A 48 -18.23 19.15 -5.99
CA PHE A 48 -18.41 19.58 -4.61
C PHE A 48 -17.96 18.49 -3.63
N GLY A 49 -18.47 17.26 -3.77
CA GLY A 49 -18.08 16.15 -2.90
C GLY A 49 -16.58 15.81 -2.96
N MET A 50 -15.95 15.92 -4.14
CA MET A 50 -14.49 15.75 -4.26
C MET A 50 -13.71 16.86 -3.55
N CYS A 51 -14.18 18.11 -3.61
CA CYS A 51 -13.56 19.22 -2.89
C CYS A 51 -13.71 19.05 -1.38
N GLU A 52 -14.90 18.73 -0.88
CA GLU A 52 -15.13 18.48 0.55
C GLU A 52 -14.24 17.35 1.08
N LYS A 53 -14.16 16.23 0.35
CA LYS A 53 -13.29 15.11 0.72
C LYS A 53 -11.82 15.54 0.80
N PHE A 54 -11.34 16.31 -0.17
CA PHE A 54 -9.97 16.82 -0.13
C PHE A 54 -9.75 17.75 1.09
N LEU A 55 -10.67 18.67 1.38
CA LEU A 55 -10.57 19.57 2.52
C LEU A 55 -10.59 18.81 3.86
N GLN A 56 -11.40 17.76 3.99
CA GLN A 56 -11.37 16.86 5.14
C GLN A 56 -10.01 16.16 5.32
N GLU A 57 -9.34 15.78 4.23
CA GLU A 57 -7.99 15.21 4.28
C GLU A 57 -6.95 16.24 4.73
N VAL A 58 -7.12 17.52 4.36
CA VAL A 58 -6.27 18.63 4.85
C VAL A 58 -6.46 18.82 6.37
N ASP A 59 -7.70 18.86 6.84
CA ASP A 59 -8.02 18.96 8.27
C ASP A 59 -7.48 17.76 9.07
N PHE A 60 -7.56 16.56 8.48
CA PHE A 60 -6.98 15.36 9.05
C PHE A 60 -5.46 15.48 9.14
N PHE A 61 -4.79 15.89 8.05
CA PHE A 61 -3.34 16.13 8.06
C PHE A 61 -2.92 17.09 9.17
N GLN A 62 -3.61 18.23 9.31
CA GLN A 62 -3.31 19.20 10.38
C GLN A 62 -3.40 18.56 11.77
N ARG A 63 -4.48 17.83 12.06
CA ARG A 63 -4.68 17.17 13.35
C ARG A 63 -3.58 16.16 13.68
N CYS A 64 -3.11 15.44 12.67
CA CYS A 64 -2.14 14.35 12.85
C CYS A 64 -0.70 14.85 13.01
N PHE A 65 -0.38 15.99 12.39
CA PHE A 65 0.98 16.53 12.33
C PHE A 65 1.12 17.88 13.03
N ILE A 66 0.22 18.24 13.95
CA ILE A 66 0.17 19.55 14.62
C ILE A 66 1.52 20.00 15.17
N ALA A 67 2.29 19.08 15.76
CA ALA A 67 3.59 19.36 16.34
C ALA A 67 4.68 19.67 15.28
N ASP A 68 4.49 19.18 14.06
CA ASP A 68 5.46 19.23 12.98
C ASP A 68 5.18 20.35 11.97
N LEU A 69 3.99 20.98 12.01
CA LEU A 69 3.64 22.14 11.15
C LEU A 69 4.70 23.24 11.11
N PRO A 70 5.35 23.64 12.23
CA PRO A 70 6.38 24.68 12.19
C PRO A 70 7.56 24.34 11.27
N HIS A 71 7.80 23.07 10.95
CA HIS A 71 8.85 22.64 10.02
C HIS A 71 8.44 22.75 8.54
N LEU A 72 7.16 23.02 8.27
CA LEU A 72 6.58 23.12 6.93
C LEU A 72 6.27 24.57 6.53
N GLN A 73 6.91 25.56 7.16
CA GLN A 73 6.69 26.97 6.85
C GLN A 73 6.86 27.26 5.36
N ASP A 74 6.01 28.15 4.84
CA ASP A 74 5.96 28.57 3.43
C ASP A 74 5.64 27.45 2.43
N SER A 75 5.35 26.24 2.91
CA SER A 75 5.00 25.10 2.07
C SER A 75 3.56 25.19 1.54
N PHE A 76 3.21 24.26 0.64
CA PHE A 76 1.85 24.14 0.13
C PHE A 76 0.80 23.98 1.23
N VAL A 77 1.03 23.13 2.23
CA VAL A 77 0.03 22.81 3.26
C VAL A 77 -0.13 23.93 4.27
N ASP A 78 0.97 24.59 4.64
CA ASP A 78 0.98 25.72 5.56
C ASP A 78 0.08 26.86 5.04
N LYS A 79 0.36 27.30 3.82
CA LYS A 79 -0.45 28.32 3.14
C LYS A 79 -1.89 27.87 2.84
N LEU A 80 -2.11 26.57 2.67
CA LEU A 80 -3.46 26.03 2.47
C LEU A 80 -4.28 26.13 3.75
N LEU A 81 -3.66 25.84 4.90
CA LEU A 81 -4.27 25.94 6.22
C LEU A 81 -4.64 27.39 6.57
N ASP A 82 -3.80 28.36 6.23
CA ASP A 82 -4.12 29.79 6.38
C ASP A 82 -5.38 30.20 5.58
N LEU A 83 -5.61 29.54 4.45
CA LEU A 83 -6.75 29.80 3.57
C LEU A 83 -7.96 28.90 3.84
N MET A 84 -7.90 27.96 4.80
CA MET A 84 -8.99 27.00 5.03
C MET A 84 -10.36 27.64 5.28
N PRO A 85 -10.50 28.69 6.11
CA PRO A 85 -11.80 29.33 6.33
C PRO A 85 -12.42 29.85 5.03
N ARG A 86 -11.59 30.35 4.11
CA ARG A 86 -12.02 30.82 2.79
C ARG A 86 -12.37 29.65 1.87
N LEU A 87 -11.56 28.60 1.86
CA LEU A 87 -11.79 27.41 1.02
C LEU A 87 -13.12 26.72 1.36
N MET A 88 -13.44 26.60 2.65
CA MET A 88 -14.69 26.01 3.13
C MET A 88 -15.93 26.81 2.75
N ALA A 89 -15.81 28.13 2.57
CA ALA A 89 -16.90 29.01 2.15
C ALA A 89 -17.00 29.20 0.63
N SER A 90 -16.01 28.75 -0.13
CA SER A 90 -15.90 28.98 -1.57
C SER A 90 -16.66 27.94 -2.40
N LYS A 91 -17.12 28.35 -3.59
CA LYS A 91 -17.70 27.41 -4.56
C LYS A 91 -16.60 26.48 -5.09
N PRO A 92 -16.91 25.24 -5.54
CA PRO A 92 -15.90 24.29 -6.01
C PRO A 92 -14.98 24.84 -7.11
N GLY A 93 -15.53 25.61 -8.05
CA GLY A 93 -14.72 26.25 -9.10
C GLY A 93 -13.69 27.27 -8.58
N GLU A 94 -13.97 27.94 -7.46
CA GLU A 94 -13.01 28.83 -6.79
C GLU A 94 -11.95 28.04 -6.03
N VAL A 95 -12.36 26.99 -5.31
CA VAL A 95 -11.44 26.07 -4.62
C VAL A 95 -10.40 25.52 -5.61
N ILE A 96 -10.83 25.04 -6.77
CA ILE A 96 -9.96 24.56 -7.84
C ILE A 96 -8.98 25.65 -8.32
N LYS A 97 -9.44 26.88 -8.53
CA LYS A 97 -8.57 28.00 -8.94
C LYS A 97 -7.52 28.35 -7.88
N ILE A 98 -7.93 28.36 -6.60
CA ILE A 98 -7.02 28.62 -5.47
C ILE A 98 -5.98 27.49 -5.41
N LEU A 99 -6.39 26.23 -5.37
CA LEU A 99 -5.49 25.07 -5.33
C LEU A 99 -4.49 25.08 -6.50
N GLN A 100 -4.92 25.40 -7.72
CA GLN A 100 -4.05 25.49 -8.88
C GLN A 100 -2.99 26.59 -8.71
N THR A 101 -3.37 27.76 -8.21
CA THR A 101 -2.44 28.87 -7.95
C THR A 101 -1.44 28.48 -6.87
N MET A 102 -1.93 27.89 -5.79
CA MET A 102 -1.14 27.46 -4.64
C MET A 102 -0.11 26.40 -5.00
N LEU A 103 -0.49 25.36 -5.76
CA LEU A 103 0.46 24.32 -6.20
C LEU A 103 1.57 24.91 -7.08
N ARG A 104 1.23 25.86 -7.97
CA ARG A 104 2.24 26.53 -8.82
C ARG A 104 3.21 27.41 -8.04
N GLN A 105 2.77 27.96 -6.92
CA GLN A 105 3.57 28.81 -6.03
C GLN A 105 4.21 28.02 -4.87
N SER A 106 4.00 26.70 -4.82
CA SER A 106 4.53 25.87 -3.75
C SER A 106 6.04 25.71 -3.89
N THR A 107 6.72 25.71 -2.76
CA THR A 107 8.16 25.50 -2.66
C THR A 107 8.46 24.00 -2.58
N PHE A 108 9.68 23.63 -2.98
CA PHE A 108 10.17 22.27 -2.81
C PHE A 108 10.67 22.08 -1.38
N LEU A 109 10.05 21.17 -0.63
CA LEU A 109 10.53 20.79 0.70
C LEU A 109 11.74 19.87 0.58
N HIS A 110 12.82 20.23 1.28
CA HIS A 110 13.99 19.38 1.37
C HIS A 110 13.72 18.18 2.27
N LEU A 111 13.91 16.96 1.76
CA LEU A 111 13.78 15.72 2.52
C LEU A 111 15.16 15.30 3.07
N PRO A 112 15.46 15.54 4.35
CA PRO A 112 16.72 15.08 4.94
C PRO A 112 16.73 13.55 5.01
N LEU A 113 17.79 12.92 4.52
CA LEU A 113 17.96 11.48 4.62
C LEU A 113 18.58 11.12 5.98
N PRO A 114 17.98 10.21 6.76
CA PRO A 114 18.58 9.73 7.99
C PRO A 114 19.75 8.78 7.71
N GLU A 115 20.66 8.64 8.66
CA GLU A 115 21.90 7.84 8.49
C GLU A 115 21.63 6.34 8.26
N GLN A 116 20.52 5.82 8.80
CA GLN A 116 20.21 4.38 8.80
C GLN A 116 18.88 4.06 8.09
N ILE A 117 18.73 4.52 6.85
CA ILE A 117 17.58 4.15 6.01
C ILE A 117 17.85 2.84 5.27
N HIS A 118 16.93 1.89 5.37
CA HIS A 118 17.05 0.62 4.65
C HIS A 118 15.76 0.28 3.91
N LYS A 119 15.89 -0.16 2.67
CA LYS A 119 14.77 -0.60 1.85
C LYS A 119 14.45 -2.06 2.14
N ALA A 120 13.19 -2.33 2.46
CA ALA A 120 12.69 -3.69 2.59
C ALA A 120 12.77 -4.42 1.25
N SER A 121 13.29 -5.65 1.27
CA SER A 121 13.40 -6.49 0.09
C SER A 121 13.08 -7.94 0.44
N ALA A 122 12.68 -8.71 -0.56
CA ALA A 122 12.53 -10.15 -0.41
C ALA A 122 12.98 -10.92 -1.65
N THR A 123 13.54 -12.09 -1.41
CA THR A 123 13.96 -13.04 -2.43
C THR A 123 13.31 -14.39 -2.12
N ILE A 124 12.50 -14.87 -3.06
CA ILE A 124 11.93 -16.23 -3.02
C ILE A 124 13.04 -17.19 -3.45
N ILE A 125 13.37 -18.14 -2.58
CA ILE A 125 14.37 -19.19 -2.80
C ILE A 125 13.66 -20.42 -3.38
N GLU A 126 12.55 -20.82 -2.76
CA GLU A 126 11.67 -21.87 -3.25
C GLU A 126 10.24 -21.31 -3.36
N PRO A 127 9.52 -21.58 -4.46
CA PRO A 127 9.96 -22.34 -5.63
C PRO A 127 11.06 -21.60 -6.43
N ALA A 128 12.01 -22.36 -6.99
CA ALA A 128 12.97 -21.79 -7.92
C ALA A 128 12.23 -21.48 -9.24
N GLY A 129 12.11 -20.20 -9.57
CA GLY A 129 11.48 -19.78 -10.83
C GLY A 129 12.17 -20.37 -12.04
N GLU A 130 11.43 -20.46 -13.15
CA GLU A 130 11.95 -20.97 -14.44
C GLU A 130 12.38 -22.45 -14.39
N SER A 131 12.00 -23.19 -13.34
CA SER A 131 12.19 -24.63 -13.31
C SER A 131 11.26 -25.31 -14.32
N ASP A 132 11.85 -26.10 -15.22
CA ASP A 132 11.12 -26.96 -16.17
C ASP A 132 10.38 -28.12 -15.49
N ASN A 133 10.54 -28.31 -14.18
CA ASN A 133 9.89 -29.37 -13.43
C ASN A 133 8.49 -28.93 -12.99
N PRO A 134 7.41 -29.45 -13.61
CA PRO A 134 6.06 -29.11 -13.19
C PRO A 134 5.76 -29.65 -11.79
N LEU A 135 5.12 -28.84 -10.96
CA LEU A 135 4.47 -29.30 -9.74
C LEU A 135 3.26 -30.14 -10.12
N ARG A 136 3.38 -31.47 -9.94
CA ARG A 136 2.34 -32.41 -10.36
C ARG A 136 1.36 -32.73 -9.24
N PHE A 137 0.06 -32.60 -9.49
CA PHE A 137 -0.98 -32.81 -8.48
C PHE A 137 -2.22 -33.49 -9.06
N THR A 138 -3.14 -34.00 -8.24
CA THR A 138 -4.39 -34.63 -8.72
C THR A 138 -5.47 -33.58 -8.93
N SER A 139 -6.07 -33.52 -10.12
CA SER A 139 -7.16 -32.58 -10.42
C SER A 139 -8.33 -32.73 -9.43
N GLY A 140 -8.91 -31.61 -9.00
CA GLY A 140 -9.96 -31.55 -7.97
C GLY A 140 -9.46 -31.55 -6.51
N LEU A 141 -8.15 -31.68 -6.27
CA LEU A 141 -7.55 -31.51 -4.95
C LEU A 141 -6.78 -30.19 -4.85
N VAL A 142 -6.64 -29.70 -3.61
CA VAL A 142 -5.80 -28.55 -3.28
C VAL A 142 -4.33 -28.92 -3.46
N VAL A 143 -3.57 -28.03 -4.10
CA VAL A 143 -2.12 -28.18 -4.26
C VAL A 143 -1.44 -27.34 -3.21
N ALA A 144 -0.53 -27.96 -2.47
CA ALA A 144 0.34 -27.26 -1.56
C ALA A 144 1.62 -26.85 -2.30
N LEU A 145 1.93 -25.55 -2.26
CA LEU A 145 3.17 -24.98 -2.77
C LEU A 145 3.97 -24.45 -1.59
N ASP A 146 5.17 -25.00 -1.39
CA ASP A 146 6.08 -24.50 -0.36
C ASP A 146 6.74 -23.21 -0.85
N VAL A 147 6.73 -22.19 0.01
CA VAL A 147 7.36 -20.90 -0.22
C VAL A 147 8.39 -20.65 0.86
N ASP A 148 9.65 -20.68 0.45
CA ASP A 148 10.82 -20.29 1.25
C ASP A 148 11.38 -18.98 0.70
N ALA A 149 11.45 -17.96 1.54
CA ALA A 149 11.96 -16.66 1.15
C ALA A 149 12.80 -16.01 2.25
N THR A 150 13.88 -15.34 1.83
CA THR A 150 14.62 -14.42 2.69
C THR A 150 14.04 -13.02 2.57
N LEU A 151 13.85 -12.36 3.71
CA LEU A 151 13.37 -10.99 3.81
C LEU A 151 14.44 -10.14 4.48
N GLU A 152 14.69 -8.94 3.97
CA GLU A 152 15.68 -8.02 4.52
C GLU A 152 15.02 -6.69 4.85
N HIS A 153 15.38 -6.12 6.00
CA HIS A 153 14.95 -4.82 6.50
C HIS A 153 13.42 -4.61 6.59
N VAL A 154 12.67 -5.69 6.86
CA VAL A 154 11.23 -5.65 7.13
C VAL A 154 11.00 -5.44 8.63
N GLN A 155 10.31 -4.37 9.03
CA GLN A 155 10.14 -4.01 10.45
C GLN A 155 9.23 -4.99 11.22
N ASP A 156 8.09 -5.35 10.64
CA ASP A 156 7.10 -6.25 11.27
C ASP A 156 6.60 -7.27 10.24
N PRO A 157 7.41 -8.30 9.93
CA PRO A 157 7.10 -9.22 8.86
C PRO A 157 5.83 -10.04 9.13
N GLN A 158 5.52 -10.34 10.39
CA GLN A 158 4.39 -11.18 10.76
C GLN A 158 3.04 -10.53 10.41
N ASN A 159 2.92 -9.22 10.61
CA ASN A 159 1.68 -8.51 10.31
C ASN A 159 1.67 -7.93 8.88
N SER A 160 2.83 -7.50 8.37
CA SER A 160 2.90 -6.80 7.08
C SER A 160 3.09 -7.72 5.87
N VAL A 161 3.77 -8.85 5.97
CA VAL A 161 4.07 -9.66 4.77
C VAL A 161 2.84 -10.47 4.34
N LYS A 162 2.60 -10.50 3.03
CA LYS A 162 1.55 -11.28 2.38
C LYS A 162 2.15 -12.00 1.17
N VAL A 163 1.58 -13.15 0.84
CA VAL A 163 1.92 -13.90 -0.37
C VAL A 163 0.79 -13.71 -1.37
N GLN A 164 1.10 -13.25 -2.57
CA GLN A 164 0.14 -13.19 -3.66
C GLN A 164 0.43 -14.28 -4.67
N VAL A 165 -0.63 -15.01 -5.03
CA VAL A 165 -0.65 -15.94 -6.16
C VAL A 165 -1.54 -15.35 -7.24
N LEU A 166 -0.98 -15.10 -8.42
CA LEU A 166 -1.70 -14.67 -9.61
C LEU A 166 -1.91 -15.89 -10.52
N TYR A 167 -3.16 -16.20 -10.79
CA TYR A 167 -3.60 -17.30 -11.62
C TYR A 167 -3.62 -16.90 -13.11
N PRO A 168 -3.62 -17.88 -14.05
CA PRO A 168 -3.63 -17.61 -15.49
C PRO A 168 -4.86 -16.83 -15.98
N ASP A 169 -5.98 -16.94 -15.27
CA ASP A 169 -7.23 -16.24 -15.55
C ASP A 169 -7.22 -14.76 -15.07
N GLY A 170 -6.10 -14.31 -14.49
CA GLY A 170 -5.93 -12.98 -13.93
C GLY A 170 -6.46 -12.83 -12.50
N GLN A 171 -7.07 -13.87 -11.92
CA GLN A 171 -7.46 -13.82 -10.52
C GLN A 171 -6.24 -13.83 -9.62
N ALA A 172 -6.27 -13.03 -8.55
CA ALA A 172 -5.20 -12.98 -7.56
C ALA A 172 -5.73 -13.42 -6.20
N GLN A 173 -5.07 -14.40 -5.59
CA GLN A 173 -5.32 -14.82 -4.23
C GLN A 173 -4.24 -14.27 -3.30
N MET A 174 -4.69 -13.63 -2.22
CA MET A 174 -3.81 -13.10 -1.18
C MET A 174 -3.84 -14.02 0.04
N ILE A 175 -2.66 -14.51 0.41
CA ILE A 175 -2.47 -15.48 1.47
C ILE A 175 -1.72 -14.82 2.60
N HIS A 176 -2.20 -15.09 3.81
CA HIS A 176 -1.69 -14.53 5.06
C HIS A 176 -0.83 -15.60 5.74
N PRO A 177 0.51 -15.48 5.70
CA PRO A 177 1.36 -16.43 6.39
C PRO A 177 1.09 -16.41 7.89
N LYS A 178 1.29 -17.54 8.56
CA LYS A 178 1.11 -17.61 10.01
C LYS A 178 2.32 -16.95 10.69
N PRO A 179 2.15 -16.32 11.87
CA PRO A 179 3.28 -15.78 12.62
C PRO A 179 4.40 -16.81 12.90
N ALA A 180 4.03 -18.09 13.05
CA ALA A 180 4.96 -19.20 13.28
C ALA A 180 5.84 -19.57 12.06
N ASP A 181 5.46 -19.13 10.86
CA ASP A 181 6.17 -19.39 9.61
C ASP A 181 7.40 -18.46 9.44
N PHE A 182 7.48 -17.41 10.26
CA PHE A 182 8.60 -16.47 10.24
C PHE A 182 9.70 -16.87 11.22
N ARG A 183 10.94 -16.87 10.73
CA ARG A 183 12.17 -17.09 11.50
C ARG A 183 13.02 -15.82 11.47
N ASN A 184 13.78 -15.60 12.53
CA ASN A 184 14.70 -14.47 12.66
C ASN A 184 16.15 -14.97 12.76
N PRO A 185 16.85 -15.16 11.62
CA PRO A 185 18.24 -15.60 11.60
C PRO A 185 19.24 -14.51 12.06
N GLY A 186 18.83 -13.24 12.17
CA GLY A 186 19.70 -12.17 12.64
C GLY A 186 19.10 -10.77 12.45
N PRO A 187 19.74 -9.72 12.99
CA PRO A 187 19.23 -8.35 12.92
C PRO A 187 18.93 -7.91 11.48
N GLY A 188 17.70 -7.41 11.25
CA GLY A 188 17.26 -6.93 9.94
C GLY A 188 17.08 -8.04 8.88
N ARG A 189 17.18 -9.32 9.25
CA ARG A 189 17.00 -10.45 8.33
C ARG A 189 15.93 -11.38 8.88
N HIS A 190 15.01 -11.77 8.02
CA HIS A 190 13.96 -12.74 8.34
C HIS A 190 13.94 -13.84 7.28
N ARG A 191 13.39 -14.99 7.64
CA ARG A 191 13.10 -16.06 6.69
C ARG A 191 11.64 -16.46 6.84
N LEU A 192 10.92 -16.49 5.73
CA LEU A 192 9.55 -16.96 5.65
C LEU A 192 9.56 -18.39 5.12
N LEU A 193 8.98 -19.32 5.88
CA LEU A 193 8.80 -20.72 5.52
C LEU A 193 7.32 -21.06 5.65
N THR A 194 6.56 -20.89 4.58
CA THR A 194 5.10 -21.07 4.58
C THR A 194 4.67 -22.03 3.49
N GLN A 195 3.55 -22.71 3.71
CA GLN A 195 2.88 -23.51 2.70
C GLN A 195 1.65 -22.76 2.18
N VAL A 196 1.53 -22.70 0.86
CA VAL A 196 0.56 -21.90 0.13
C VAL A 196 -0.39 -22.85 -0.57
N TYR A 197 -1.67 -22.77 -0.25
CA TYR A 197 -2.68 -23.70 -0.77
C TYR A 197 -3.36 -23.11 -2.00
N LEU A 198 -3.15 -23.77 -3.14
CA LEU A 198 -3.72 -23.41 -4.42
C LEU A 198 -4.99 -24.23 -4.64
N SER A 199 -6.11 -23.55 -4.76
CA SER A 199 -7.41 -24.14 -5.04
C SER A 199 -8.04 -23.42 -6.23
N HIS A 200 -8.01 -24.05 -7.39
CA HIS A 200 -8.67 -23.54 -8.59
C HIS A 200 -9.55 -24.64 -9.19
N THR A 201 -10.79 -24.30 -9.50
CA THR A 201 -11.88 -25.25 -9.77
C THR A 201 -11.77 -25.99 -11.11
N ALA A 202 -10.74 -25.73 -11.93
CA ALA A 202 -10.65 -26.31 -13.26
C ALA A 202 -9.21 -26.46 -13.76
N TRP A 203 -8.31 -27.03 -12.98
CA TRP A 203 -7.00 -27.42 -13.53
C TRP A 203 -7.11 -28.74 -14.28
N THR A 204 -7.51 -28.64 -15.54
CA THR A 204 -7.49 -29.73 -16.53
C THR A 204 -6.24 -29.69 -17.40
N GLU A 205 -5.59 -28.53 -17.51
CA GLU A 205 -4.42 -28.30 -18.35
C GLU A 205 -3.22 -27.78 -17.54
N PRO A 206 -1.98 -28.07 -17.96
CA PRO A 206 -0.79 -27.48 -17.37
C PRO A 206 -0.75 -25.96 -17.54
N CYS A 207 -0.42 -25.22 -16.49
CA CYS A 207 -0.42 -23.75 -16.52
C CYS A 207 0.68 -23.15 -15.62
N GLN A 208 0.97 -21.86 -15.82
CA GLN A 208 1.90 -21.12 -14.96
C GLN A 208 1.11 -20.24 -13.99
N VAL A 209 1.43 -20.33 -12.71
CA VAL A 209 1.01 -19.34 -11.71
C VAL A 209 2.18 -18.46 -11.34
N GLU A 210 1.90 -17.21 -10.99
CA GLU A 210 2.93 -16.28 -10.54
C GLU A 210 2.81 -16.05 -9.03
N VAL A 211 3.90 -16.25 -8.31
CA VAL A 211 3.98 -16.06 -6.85
C VAL A 211 4.88 -14.88 -6.55
N ARG A 212 4.42 -13.98 -5.69
CA ARG A 212 5.22 -12.84 -5.22
C ARG A 212 4.89 -12.45 -3.79
N LEU A 213 5.82 -11.77 -3.15
CA LEU A 213 5.68 -11.26 -1.80
C LEU A 213 5.30 -9.77 -1.83
N LEU A 214 4.36 -9.43 -0.96
CA LEU A 214 3.79 -8.11 -0.79
C LEU A 214 3.98 -7.62 0.65
N LEU A 215 4.18 -6.32 0.82
CA LEU A 215 4.06 -5.61 2.09
C LEU A 215 2.68 -4.96 2.16
N ALA A 216 1.83 -5.46 3.05
CA ALA A 216 0.60 -4.83 3.46
C ALA A 216 0.89 -3.61 4.34
N TYR A 217 0.16 -2.53 4.10
CA TYR A 217 0.21 -1.33 4.93
C TYR A 217 -1.20 -0.86 5.29
N ASN A 218 -1.26 -0.11 6.39
CA ASN A 218 -2.44 0.61 6.83
C ASN A 218 -1.98 1.99 7.33
N SER A 219 -2.33 3.05 6.61
CA SER A 219 -1.94 4.43 6.94
C SER A 219 -2.60 4.90 8.24
N GLY A 220 -3.74 4.32 8.61
CA GLY A 220 -4.42 4.55 9.89
C GLY A 220 -3.76 3.88 11.09
N ALA A 221 -2.72 3.05 10.89
CA ALA A 221 -1.95 2.45 12.00
C ALA A 221 -0.79 3.34 12.47
N ARG A 222 -0.28 4.23 11.62
CA ARG A 222 0.81 5.18 11.97
C ARG A 222 0.31 6.54 12.43
N ILE A 223 -0.99 6.78 12.27
CA ILE A 223 -1.67 8.00 12.64
C ILE A 223 -2.71 7.64 13.70
N PRO A 224 -2.77 8.31 14.87
CA PRO A 224 -3.81 8.03 15.85
C PRO A 224 -5.20 8.25 15.22
N LYS A 225 -6.00 7.18 15.16
CA LYS A 225 -7.37 7.25 14.64
C LYS A 225 -8.19 8.25 15.47
N SER A 226 -8.85 9.20 14.81
CA SER A 226 -9.87 10.03 15.48
C SER A 226 -11.17 9.23 15.64
N PRO A 227 -11.82 9.24 16.81
CA PRO A 227 -13.02 8.43 17.10
C PRO A 227 -14.30 8.85 16.34
N TRP A 228 -14.24 9.89 15.50
CA TRP A 228 -15.42 10.47 14.82
C TRP A 228 -15.73 9.87 13.44
N LEU A 229 -14.94 8.94 12.94
CA LEU A 229 -15.15 8.28 11.64
C LEU A 229 -15.96 6.97 11.73
N GLU A 230 -16.23 6.45 12.92
CA GLU A 230 -17.15 5.32 13.14
C GLU A 230 -18.59 5.82 13.23
N GLY A 231 -19.10 6.35 12.11
CA GLY A 231 -20.46 6.89 11.97
C GLY A 231 -21.27 6.20 10.88
N SER A 232 -20.97 4.94 10.57
CA SER A 232 -21.84 4.08 9.74
C SER A 232 -21.78 2.69 10.31
N GLU A 233 -22.95 2.16 10.67
CA GLU A 233 -23.14 0.84 11.28
C GLU A 233 -22.35 -0.24 10.55
N MET A 234 -21.29 -0.76 11.17
CA MET A 234 -20.64 -1.99 10.76
C MET A 234 -20.29 -2.77 12.03
N SER A 235 -20.74 -4.02 12.07
CA SER A 235 -20.52 -5.01 13.13
C SER A 235 -19.07 -5.08 13.61
N PRO A 236 -18.79 -5.52 14.85
CA PRO A 236 -17.44 -5.63 15.38
C PRO A 236 -16.73 -6.84 14.75
N GLN A 237 -16.18 -6.67 13.56
CA GLN A 237 -15.11 -7.53 13.07
C GLN A 237 -13.79 -6.84 13.39
N VAL A 238 -12.90 -7.57 14.04
CA VAL A 238 -11.53 -7.14 14.36
C VAL A 238 -10.82 -6.86 13.03
N GLU A 239 -10.89 -5.62 12.57
CA GLU A 239 -10.34 -5.22 11.28
C GLU A 239 -8.81 -5.02 11.38
N THR A 240 -8.07 -6.08 11.09
CA THR A 240 -6.82 -5.94 10.33
C THR A 240 -7.16 -5.57 8.88
N SER A 241 -7.78 -4.40 8.67
CA SER A 241 -8.09 -3.91 7.32
C SER A 241 -6.78 -3.47 6.67
N ILE A 242 -6.33 -4.25 5.69
CA ILE A 242 -5.19 -3.90 4.83
C ILE A 242 -5.67 -2.78 3.91
N GLU A 243 -5.08 -1.58 4.01
CA GLU A 243 -5.43 -0.46 3.12
C GLU A 243 -4.87 -0.67 1.71
N GLY A 244 -3.66 -1.21 1.63
CA GLY A 244 -3.01 -1.50 0.37
C GLY A 244 -1.79 -2.39 0.52
N THR A 245 -1.20 -2.75 -0.62
CA THR A 245 -0.04 -3.65 -0.69
C THR A 245 1.03 -3.11 -1.64
N ILE A 246 2.30 -3.33 -1.32
CA ILE A 246 3.46 -2.98 -2.14
C ILE A 246 4.25 -4.26 -2.48
N PRO A 247 4.48 -4.58 -3.76
CA PRO A 247 5.37 -5.68 -4.11
C PRO A 247 6.81 -5.35 -3.72
N PHE A 248 7.47 -6.30 -3.06
CA PHE A 248 8.85 -6.14 -2.60
C PHE A 248 9.75 -7.35 -2.90
N SER A 249 9.21 -8.37 -3.58
CA SER A 249 9.99 -9.41 -4.26
C SER A 249 9.81 -9.33 -5.77
N LYS A 250 10.75 -9.92 -6.51
CA LYS A 250 10.49 -10.31 -7.90
C LYS A 250 9.45 -11.43 -7.94
N PRO A 251 8.56 -11.45 -8.93
CA PRO A 251 7.65 -12.56 -9.11
C PRO A 251 8.36 -13.82 -9.60
N VAL A 252 7.88 -14.95 -9.14
CA VAL A 252 8.37 -16.29 -9.51
C VAL A 252 7.25 -17.03 -10.22
N LYS A 253 7.55 -17.54 -11.41
CA LYS A 253 6.61 -18.36 -12.18
C LYS A 253 6.79 -19.83 -11.81
N VAL A 254 5.68 -20.48 -11.47
CA VAL A 254 5.63 -21.88 -11.08
C VAL A 254 4.76 -22.61 -12.10
N TYR A 255 5.33 -23.63 -12.73
CA TYR A 255 4.58 -24.46 -13.66
C TYR A 255 3.86 -25.59 -12.90
N ILE A 256 2.54 -25.68 -13.06
CA ILE A 256 1.69 -26.63 -12.38
C ILE A 256 1.06 -27.55 -13.41
N MET A 257 1.05 -28.86 -13.14
CA MET A 257 0.55 -29.88 -14.06
C MET A 257 -0.42 -30.85 -13.37
N PRO A 258 -1.69 -30.94 -13.80
CA PRO A 258 -2.59 -31.96 -13.30
C PRO A 258 -2.14 -33.36 -13.77
N LYS A 259 -2.11 -34.30 -12.84
CA LYS A 259 -1.99 -35.73 -13.12
C LYS A 259 -3.37 -36.24 -13.52
N PRO A 260 -3.47 -37.05 -14.58
CA PRO A 260 -4.71 -37.75 -14.88
C PRO A 260 -5.08 -38.63 -13.69
N ALA A 261 -6.36 -38.61 -13.31
CA ALA A 261 -6.87 -39.54 -12.31
C ALA A 261 -6.61 -40.97 -12.79
N ARG A 262 -5.95 -41.79 -11.96
CA ARG A 262 -5.83 -43.22 -12.26
C ARG A 262 -7.24 -43.80 -12.30
N ARG A 263 -7.65 -44.28 -13.48
CA ARG A 263 -8.87 -45.07 -13.68
C ARG A 263 -8.70 -46.45 -13.06
#